data_AF-A0A5E5BVW0-F1
#
_entry.id   AF-A0A5E5BVW0-F1
#
_cell.length_a   1.000
_cell.length_b   1.000
_cell.length_c   1.000
_cell.angle_alpha   90.00
_cell.angle_beta   90.00
_cell.angle_gamma   90.00
#
_symmetry.space_group_name_H-M   'P 1'
#
loop_
_entity.id
_entity.type
_entity.pdbx_description
1 polymer ?
#
loop_
_entity_poly.entity_id
_entity_poly.type
_entity_poly.pdbx_seq_one_letter_code
_entity_poly.pdbx_strand_id
1 'polypeptide(L)'
;MLETSISDWVAFRREWLIRGRNFGDGQVEVTATRFDRYMGAQQLHAMPKAKRGESENTEENQLAAAKRAKQQVRLRCKAIGADRMITLTYRENMEDRERLKRDFDALRRRLGKFQNFQYVAVSERQKRGAWHLHVAVKGRQNYRVLRSIWHSIVGADNGNVDVRNPFRQRGLRHKLAAYLGKYLTKDFAEHKMNEKRYWTSRGIVVPERHPIDHILSNDPARAIVIAFEAAQAVGASLDHCQVFWNQELGTFWLATRES
;
A
#
# COMPACT_ATOMS: atom_id res chain seq x y z
N MET A 1 -17.07 -53.96 16.00
CA MET A 1 -16.32 -52.98 16.82
C MET A 1 -15.22 -52.46 15.91
N LEU A 2 -15.45 -51.33 15.23
CA LEU A 2 -14.47 -50.75 14.31
C LEU A 2 -13.50 -49.92 15.14
N GLU A 3 -12.26 -50.41 15.29
CA GLU A 3 -11.14 -49.62 15.80
C GLU A 3 -10.90 -48.46 14.83
N THR A 4 -11.42 -47.29 15.17
CA THR A 4 -11.04 -46.05 14.51
C THR A 4 -9.62 -45.73 14.97
N SER A 5 -8.64 -46.05 14.13
CA SER A 5 -7.23 -45.70 14.36
C SER A 5 -7.11 -44.22 14.74
N ILE A 6 -6.50 -43.96 15.89
CA ILE A 6 -6.15 -42.62 16.40
C ILE A 6 -5.06 -41.96 15.54
N SER A 7 -4.53 -42.64 14.51
CA SER A 7 -3.38 -42.18 13.70
C SER A 7 -3.65 -41.04 12.73
N ASP A 8 -4.90 -40.76 12.35
CA ASP A 8 -5.20 -39.82 11.25
C ASP A 8 -5.75 -38.47 11.72
N TRP A 9 -5.80 -38.23 13.03
CA TRP A 9 -6.08 -36.90 13.58
C TRP A 9 -4.86 -36.00 13.51
N VAL A 10 -4.58 -35.47 12.32
CA VAL A 10 -3.59 -34.39 12.19
C VAL A 10 -4.20 -33.11 12.75
N ALA A 11 -3.83 -32.77 13.99
CA ALA A 11 -4.30 -31.56 14.70
C ALA A 11 -4.03 -30.24 13.95
N PHE A 12 -3.16 -30.28 12.95
CA PHE A 12 -2.75 -29.16 12.10
C PHE A 12 -2.91 -29.50 10.61
N ARG A 13 -3.73 -28.73 9.91
CA ARG A 13 -3.78 -28.79 8.44
C ARG A 13 -3.16 -27.54 7.84
N ARG A 14 -2.16 -27.72 6.99
CA ARG A 14 -1.58 -26.67 6.16
C ARG A 14 -2.45 -26.46 4.94
N GLU A 15 -3.02 -25.27 4.82
CA GLU A 15 -3.94 -24.90 3.76
C GLU A 15 -3.44 -23.62 3.06
N TRP A 16 -3.88 -23.40 1.83
CA TRP A 16 -3.58 -22.19 1.07
C TRP A 16 -4.85 -21.45 0.70
N LEU A 17 -4.91 -20.17 1.03
CA LEU A 17 -6.00 -19.27 0.67
C LEU A 17 -5.56 -18.35 -0.45
N ILE A 18 -6.24 -18.44 -1.59
CA ILE A 18 -6.01 -17.59 -2.76
C ILE A 18 -7.11 -16.53 -2.80
N ARG A 19 -6.72 -15.27 -2.92
CA ARG A 19 -7.64 -14.14 -2.95
C ARG A 19 -7.17 -13.08 -3.93
N GLY A 20 -8.12 -12.46 -4.60
CA GLY A 20 -7.91 -11.49 -5.67
C GLY A 20 -8.40 -10.10 -5.32
N ARG A 21 -7.90 -9.12 -6.07
CA ARG A 21 -8.41 -7.75 -6.11
C ARG A 21 -8.21 -7.19 -7.51
N ASN A 22 -9.29 -6.74 -8.13
CA ASN A 22 -9.28 -6.15 -9.45
C ASN A 22 -9.43 -4.62 -9.34
N PHE A 23 -8.49 -3.86 -9.89
CA PHE A 23 -8.48 -2.39 -9.89
C PHE A 23 -9.02 -1.78 -11.20
N GLY A 24 -9.43 -2.61 -12.16
CA GLY A 24 -9.76 -2.18 -13.50
C GLY A 24 -8.53 -1.99 -14.39
N ASP A 25 -8.77 -1.71 -15.67
CA ASP A 25 -7.74 -1.45 -16.68
C ASP A 25 -6.62 -2.52 -16.72
N GLY A 26 -6.94 -3.80 -16.48
CA GLY A 26 -5.95 -4.90 -16.47
C GLY A 26 -5.11 -5.02 -15.18
N GLN A 27 -5.23 -4.08 -14.24
CA GLN A 27 -4.47 -4.11 -13.00
C GLN A 27 -5.16 -4.98 -11.93
N VAL A 28 -4.49 -6.08 -11.56
CA VAL A 28 -4.97 -7.08 -10.60
C VAL A 28 -3.89 -7.32 -9.54
N GLU A 29 -4.30 -7.58 -8.30
CA GLU A 29 -3.46 -8.22 -7.28
C GLU A 29 -4.04 -9.57 -6.91
N VAL A 30 -3.21 -10.61 -6.94
CA VAL A 30 -3.56 -11.94 -6.42
C VAL A 30 -2.59 -12.31 -5.30
N THR A 31 -3.12 -12.94 -4.27
CA THR A 31 -2.37 -13.34 -3.07
C THR A 31 -2.69 -14.77 -2.76
N ALA A 32 -1.67 -15.62 -2.59
CA ALA A 32 -1.80 -16.92 -2.00
C ALA A 32 -1.08 -16.92 -0.65
N THR A 33 -1.81 -17.22 0.42
CA THR A 33 -1.27 -17.23 1.78
C THR A 33 -1.50 -18.58 2.42
N ARG A 34 -0.41 -19.21 2.89
CA ARG A 34 -0.45 -20.40 3.74
C ARG A 34 -1.02 -20.02 5.09
N PHE A 35 -1.91 -20.85 5.59
CA PHE A 35 -2.40 -20.77 6.95
C PHE A 35 -2.40 -22.17 7.57
N ASP A 36 -1.88 -22.25 8.78
CA ASP A 36 -1.90 -23.46 9.59
C ASP A 36 -3.22 -23.48 10.36
N ARG A 37 -4.16 -24.31 9.92
CA ARG A 37 -5.42 -24.50 10.62
C ARG A 37 -5.20 -25.47 11.77
N TYR A 38 -5.12 -24.92 12.98
CA TYR A 38 -5.21 -25.71 14.19
C TYR A 38 -6.69 -25.93 14.53
N MET A 39 -7.13 -27.18 14.45
CA MET A 39 -8.55 -27.51 14.63
C MET A 39 -9.04 -27.28 16.06
N GLY A 40 -8.14 -27.24 17.06
CA GLY A 40 -8.45 -27.10 18.49
C GLY A 40 -8.42 -25.68 19.08
N ALA A 41 -8.06 -24.62 18.33
CA ALA A 41 -7.90 -23.26 18.87
C ALA A 41 -8.85 -22.22 18.24
N GLN A 42 -9.95 -22.65 17.63
CA GLN A 42 -10.98 -21.72 17.13
C GLN A 42 -11.47 -20.76 18.24
N GLN A 43 -11.40 -21.18 19.51
CA GLN A 43 -11.77 -20.37 20.68
C GLN A 43 -10.80 -19.20 20.97
N LEU A 44 -9.53 -19.24 20.51
CA LEU A 44 -8.59 -18.12 20.72
C LEU A 44 -9.00 -16.85 19.97
N HIS A 45 -9.73 -16.97 18.86
CA HIS A 45 -10.29 -15.81 18.16
C HIS A 45 -11.40 -15.09 18.94
N ALA A 46 -12.01 -15.76 19.92
CA ALA A 46 -13.00 -15.18 20.82
C ALA A 46 -12.39 -14.48 22.04
N MET A 47 -11.06 -14.57 22.23
CA MET A 47 -10.40 -13.89 23.35
C MET A 47 -10.43 -12.37 23.18
N PRO A 48 -10.69 -11.62 24.27
CA PRO A 48 -10.71 -10.16 24.24
C PRO A 48 -9.32 -9.63 23.88
N LYS A 49 -9.27 -8.76 22.86
CA LYS A 49 -8.03 -8.05 22.49
C LYS A 49 -7.76 -6.95 23.52
N ALA A 50 -6.50 -6.76 23.87
CA ALA A 50 -6.08 -5.65 24.73
C ALA A 50 -6.62 -4.31 24.18
N LYS A 51 -7.04 -3.43 25.10
CA LYS A 51 -7.49 -2.09 24.71
C LYS A 51 -6.33 -1.34 24.06
N ARG A 52 -6.68 -0.43 23.14
CA ARG A 52 -5.70 0.34 22.37
C ARG A 52 -4.78 1.14 23.32
N GLY A 53 -3.48 0.90 23.23
CA GLY A 53 -2.47 1.59 24.04
C GLY A 53 -2.09 0.86 25.34
N GLU A 54 -2.81 -0.21 25.69
CA GLU A 54 -2.57 -1.02 26.90
C GLU A 54 -1.82 -2.34 26.58
N SER A 55 -1.33 -2.49 25.35
CA SER A 55 -0.56 -3.67 24.95
C SER A 55 0.89 -3.54 25.41
N GLU A 56 1.42 -4.57 26.06
CA GLU A 56 2.84 -4.63 26.41
C GLU A 56 3.75 -4.60 25.17
N ASN A 57 3.29 -5.16 24.04
CA ASN A 57 4.08 -5.28 22.81
C ASN A 57 3.92 -4.07 21.86
N THR A 58 4.44 -2.92 22.31
CA THR A 58 4.29 -1.62 21.60
C THR A 58 5.02 -1.59 20.25
N GLU A 59 6.22 -2.17 20.16
CA GLU A 59 7.03 -2.17 18.93
C GLU A 59 6.39 -3.00 17.81
N GLU A 60 5.93 -4.21 18.10
CA GLU A 60 5.22 -5.04 17.13
C GLU A 60 3.96 -4.35 16.60
N ASN A 61 3.23 -3.66 17.48
CA ASN A 61 2.06 -2.89 17.10
C ASN A 61 2.40 -1.72 16.17
N GLN A 62 3.51 -1.02 16.42
CA GLN A 62 4.00 0.03 15.53
C GLN A 62 4.43 -0.53 14.16
N LEU A 63 5.16 -1.65 14.13
CA LEU A 63 5.55 -2.33 12.90
C LEU A 63 4.33 -2.82 12.09
N ALA A 64 3.34 -3.38 12.76
CA ALA A 64 2.09 -3.82 12.12
C ALA A 64 1.31 -2.61 11.55
N ALA A 65 1.22 -1.50 12.29
CA ALA A 65 0.59 -0.27 11.80
C ALA A 65 1.31 0.32 10.58
N ALA A 66 2.64 0.29 10.58
CA ALA A 66 3.49 0.70 9.46
C ALA A 66 3.25 -0.16 8.21
N LYS A 67 3.25 -1.49 8.36
CA LYS A 67 2.92 -2.44 7.27
C LYS A 67 1.53 -2.18 6.69
N ARG A 68 0.52 -1.95 7.54
CA ARG A 68 -0.84 -1.59 7.11
C ARG A 68 -0.87 -0.26 6.36
N ALA A 69 -0.19 0.77 6.83
CA ALA A 69 -0.12 2.06 6.16
C ALA A 69 0.52 1.94 4.76
N LYS A 70 1.63 1.20 4.65
CA LYS A 70 2.28 0.89 3.36
C LYS A 70 1.33 0.17 2.41
N GLN A 71 0.58 -0.81 2.91
CA GLN A 71 -0.43 -1.50 2.11
C GLN A 71 -1.52 -0.52 1.64
N GLN A 72 -2.07 0.29 2.53
CA GLN A 72 -3.14 1.23 2.18
C GLN A 72 -2.70 2.28 1.16
N VAL A 73 -1.48 2.83 1.28
CA VAL A 73 -0.94 3.74 0.27
C VAL A 73 -0.79 3.05 -1.07
N ARG A 74 -0.24 1.83 -1.12
CA ARG A 74 -0.14 1.07 -2.38
C ARG A 74 -1.51 0.89 -3.02
N LEU A 75 -2.48 0.42 -2.24
CA LEU A 75 -3.85 0.15 -2.71
C LEU A 75 -4.55 1.42 -3.21
N ARG A 76 -4.39 2.55 -2.51
CA ARG A 76 -4.99 3.83 -2.91
C ARG A 76 -4.32 4.41 -4.15
N CYS A 77 -3.00 4.29 -4.29
CA CYS A 77 -2.28 4.68 -5.50
C CYS A 77 -2.78 3.92 -6.72
N LYS A 78 -3.01 2.60 -6.56
CA LYS A 78 -3.62 1.75 -7.59
C LYS A 78 -5.05 2.18 -7.92
N ALA A 79 -5.88 2.35 -6.90
CA ALA A 79 -7.28 2.75 -7.06
C ALA A 79 -7.46 4.09 -7.78
N ILE A 80 -6.58 5.08 -7.55
CA ILE A 80 -6.63 6.34 -8.28
C ILE A 80 -5.92 6.28 -9.63
N GLY A 81 -5.32 5.15 -10.03
CA GLY A 81 -4.52 5.04 -11.24
C GLY A 81 -3.32 6.00 -11.27
N ALA A 82 -2.62 6.15 -10.15
CA ALA A 82 -1.52 7.10 -10.02
C ALA A 82 -0.37 6.77 -10.99
N ASP A 83 0.10 7.76 -11.75
CA ASP A 83 1.15 7.61 -12.76
C ASP A 83 2.22 8.71 -12.73
N ARG A 84 2.05 9.70 -11.86
CA ARG A 84 3.02 10.77 -11.64
C ARG A 84 3.27 10.95 -10.15
N MET A 85 4.49 11.36 -9.86
CA MET A 85 4.91 11.78 -8.52
C MET A 85 5.22 13.26 -8.55
N ILE A 86 4.61 13.98 -7.62
CA ILE A 86 5.00 15.36 -7.27
C ILE A 86 5.87 15.27 -6.02
N THR A 87 7.03 15.92 -6.06
CA THR A 87 7.87 16.14 -4.88
C THR A 87 7.82 17.63 -4.53
N LEU A 88 7.34 17.93 -3.32
CA LEU A 88 7.29 19.28 -2.78
C LEU A 88 8.39 19.43 -1.75
N THR A 89 9.29 20.38 -1.93
CA THR A 89 10.40 20.64 -1.01
C THR A 89 10.36 22.08 -0.50
N TYR A 90 11.09 22.30 0.59
CA TYR A 90 11.41 23.61 1.15
C TYR A 90 12.85 23.97 0.85
N ARG A 91 13.17 25.27 0.73
CA ARG A 91 14.57 25.71 0.62
C ARG A 91 15.22 25.69 2.01
N GLU A 92 14.51 26.26 2.97
CA GLU A 92 14.83 26.20 4.41
C GLU A 92 14.86 24.75 4.94
N ASN A 93 15.50 24.56 6.09
CA ASN A 93 15.44 23.29 6.81
C ASN A 93 14.11 23.17 7.57
N MET A 94 13.06 22.74 6.86
CA MET A 94 11.70 22.64 7.41
C MET A 94 11.59 21.49 8.41
N GLU A 95 11.53 21.78 9.71
CA GLU A 95 11.32 20.75 10.74
C GLU A 95 9.90 20.75 11.33
N ASP A 96 9.13 21.81 11.07
CA ASP A 96 7.75 21.96 11.52
C ASP A 96 6.77 21.14 10.66
N ARG A 97 6.35 19.99 11.20
CA ARG A 97 5.38 19.10 10.56
C ARG A 97 3.95 19.65 10.56
N GLU A 98 3.60 20.54 11.50
CA GLU A 98 2.28 21.18 11.48
C GLU A 98 2.18 22.21 10.36
N ARG A 99 3.26 22.98 10.13
CA ARG A 99 3.39 23.83 8.94
C ARG A 99 3.36 23.01 7.66
N LEU A 100 4.08 21.89 7.58
CA LEU A 100 4.02 20.96 6.43
C LEU A 100 2.57 20.58 6.07
N LYS A 101 1.78 20.24 7.09
CA LYS A 101 0.37 19.88 6.92
C LYS A 101 -0.47 21.07 6.46
N ARG A 102 -0.31 22.25 7.07
CA ARG A 102 -1.05 23.48 6.70
C ARG A 102 -0.76 23.89 5.25
N ASP A 103 0.50 23.87 4.86
CA ASP A 103 0.95 24.23 3.51
C ASP A 103 0.37 23.25 2.47
N PHE A 104 0.42 21.95 2.77
CA PHE A 104 -0.15 20.94 1.90
C PHE A 104 -1.68 21.03 1.81
N ASP A 105 -2.36 21.32 2.92
CA ASP A 105 -3.81 21.56 2.95
C ASP A 105 -4.19 22.78 2.09
N ALA A 106 -3.40 23.86 2.11
CA ALA A 106 -3.59 25.01 1.24
C ALA A 106 -3.39 24.67 -0.24
N LEU A 107 -2.33 23.92 -0.57
CA LEU A 107 -2.03 23.48 -1.93
C LEU A 107 -3.17 22.63 -2.50
N ARG A 108 -3.57 21.56 -1.83
CA ARG A 108 -4.63 20.67 -2.34
C ARG A 108 -5.97 21.37 -2.48
N ARG A 109 -6.30 22.34 -1.60
CA ARG A 109 -7.55 23.11 -1.68
C ARG A 109 -7.54 24.01 -2.90
N ARG A 110 -6.42 24.68 -3.19
CA ARG A 110 -6.28 25.53 -4.39
C ARG A 110 -6.33 24.68 -5.66
N LEU A 111 -5.62 23.55 -5.71
CA LEU A 111 -5.67 22.63 -6.85
C LEU A 111 -7.09 22.07 -7.07
N GLY A 112 -7.78 21.68 -6.00
CA GLY A 112 -9.15 21.17 -6.07
C GLY A 112 -10.19 22.15 -6.61
N LYS A 113 -9.89 23.46 -6.68
CA LYS A 113 -10.77 24.46 -7.31
C LYS A 113 -10.69 24.47 -8.83
N PHE A 114 -9.59 23.98 -9.41
CA PHE A 114 -9.32 24.08 -10.86
C PHE A 114 -9.29 22.71 -11.55
N GLN A 115 -9.17 21.62 -10.80
CA GLN A 115 -9.14 20.27 -11.34
C GLN A 115 -9.64 19.26 -10.31
N ASN A 116 -10.09 18.10 -10.79
CA ASN A 116 -10.35 16.95 -9.95
C ASN A 116 -9.02 16.36 -9.41
N PHE A 117 -8.56 16.88 -8.27
CA PHE A 117 -7.27 16.54 -7.69
C PHE A 117 -7.36 15.33 -6.74
N GLN A 118 -7.22 14.12 -7.30
CA GLN A 118 -7.04 12.91 -6.51
C GLN A 118 -5.57 12.65 -6.18
N TYR A 119 -5.28 12.40 -4.90
CA TYR A 119 -3.91 12.23 -4.44
C TYR A 119 -3.75 11.19 -3.32
N VAL A 120 -2.51 10.68 -3.21
CA VAL A 120 -1.98 9.99 -2.02
C VAL A 120 -0.63 10.62 -1.68
N ALA A 121 -0.50 11.21 -0.49
CA ALA A 121 0.68 11.96 -0.07
C ALA A 121 1.35 11.32 1.14
N VAL A 122 2.68 11.31 1.13
CA VAL A 122 3.54 10.79 2.20
C VAL A 122 4.57 11.86 2.52
N SER A 123 4.72 12.18 3.82
CA SER A 123 5.82 13.01 4.32
C SER A 123 7.07 12.15 4.50
N GLU A 124 8.22 12.69 4.14
CA GLU A 124 9.52 12.07 4.39
C GLU A 124 10.54 13.13 4.86
N ARG A 125 11.44 12.74 5.77
CA ARG A 125 12.62 13.53 6.12
C ARG A 125 13.75 13.34 5.09
N GLN A 126 14.30 14.46 4.64
CA GLN A 126 15.55 14.47 3.88
C GLN A 126 16.73 14.13 4.78
N LYS A 127 17.87 13.75 4.16
CA LYS A 127 19.15 13.54 4.88
C LYS A 127 19.57 14.72 5.76
N ARG A 128 19.15 15.94 5.40
CA ARG A 128 19.42 17.18 6.15
C ARG A 128 18.44 17.45 7.31
N GLY A 129 17.47 16.57 7.56
CA GLY A 129 16.43 16.74 8.59
C GLY A 129 15.13 17.38 8.08
N ALA A 130 15.20 18.17 7.01
CA ALA A 130 14.05 18.87 6.43
C ALA A 130 12.95 17.92 5.93
N TRP A 131 11.70 18.22 6.28
CA TRP A 131 10.52 17.59 5.71
C TRP A 131 10.34 17.93 4.23
N HIS A 132 9.89 16.94 3.46
CA HIS A 132 9.31 17.12 2.14
C HIS A 132 8.10 16.21 1.94
N LEU A 133 7.39 16.38 0.83
CA LEU A 133 6.23 15.55 0.48
C LEU A 133 6.40 14.86 -0.86
N HIS A 134 6.09 13.56 -0.87
CA HIS A 134 5.87 12.78 -2.06
C HIS A 134 4.37 12.59 -2.27
N VAL A 135 3.84 13.04 -3.42
CA VAL A 135 2.42 13.00 -3.74
C VAL A 135 2.21 12.22 -5.03
N ALA A 136 1.52 11.08 -4.94
CA ALA A 136 1.06 10.29 -6.07
C ALA A 136 -0.23 10.89 -6.62
N VAL A 137 -0.27 11.09 -7.94
CA VAL A 137 -1.42 11.65 -8.66
C VAL A 137 -1.64 10.93 -9.99
N LYS A 138 -2.85 11.02 -10.54
CA LYS A 138 -3.19 10.56 -11.89
C LYS A 138 -3.10 11.72 -12.88
N GLY A 139 -2.48 11.47 -14.02
CA GLY A 139 -2.49 12.36 -15.15
C GLY A 139 -1.43 13.47 -15.08
N ARG A 140 -1.29 14.18 -16.21
CA ARG A 140 -0.33 15.26 -16.37
C ARG A 140 -0.69 16.41 -15.42
N GLN A 141 0.32 16.92 -14.74
CA GLN A 141 0.18 18.09 -13.88
C GLN A 141 0.81 19.30 -14.55
N ASN A 142 0.12 20.44 -14.53
CA ASN A 142 0.70 21.68 -15.02
C ASN A 142 1.72 22.20 -14.00
N TYR A 143 3.01 22.03 -14.32
CA TYR A 143 4.10 22.38 -13.42
C TYR A 143 4.16 23.88 -13.11
N ARG A 144 3.76 24.76 -14.05
CA ARG A 144 3.76 26.21 -13.84
C ARG A 144 2.70 26.60 -12.82
N VAL A 145 1.49 26.04 -12.96
CA VAL A 145 0.39 26.25 -12.00
C VAL A 145 0.76 25.69 -10.63
N LEU A 146 1.25 24.44 -10.57
CA LEU A 146 1.68 23.84 -9.30
C LEU A 146 2.76 24.66 -8.59
N ARG A 147 3.79 25.07 -9.33
CA ARG A 147 4.90 25.86 -8.79
C ARG A 147 4.45 27.24 -8.33
N SER A 148 3.62 27.92 -9.13
CA SER A 148 3.04 29.22 -8.76
C SER A 148 2.21 29.12 -7.47
N ILE A 149 1.34 28.11 -7.37
CA ILE A 149 0.55 27.88 -6.15
C ILE A 149 1.45 27.57 -4.97
N TRP A 150 2.45 26.69 -5.13
CA TRP A 150 3.37 26.33 -4.05
C TRP A 150 4.13 27.54 -3.52
N HIS A 151 4.75 28.34 -4.39
CA HIS A 151 5.46 29.56 -3.99
C HIS A 151 4.55 30.59 -3.33
N SER A 152 3.29 30.71 -3.77
CA SER A 152 2.31 31.58 -3.10
C SER A 152 1.85 31.08 -1.72
N ILE A 153 2.31 29.90 -1.29
CA ILE A 153 2.07 29.33 0.05
C ILE A 153 3.35 29.43 0.90
N VAL A 154 4.49 28.99 0.36
CA VAL A 154 5.74 28.87 1.14
C VAL A 154 6.67 30.08 1.01
N GLY A 155 6.41 31.00 0.08
CA GLY A 155 7.25 32.14 -0.28
C GLY A 155 7.89 31.98 -1.67
N ALA A 156 8.06 33.10 -2.40
CA ALA A 156 8.58 33.10 -3.77
C ALA A 156 9.98 32.47 -3.89
N ASP A 157 10.85 32.74 -2.91
CA ASP A 157 12.23 32.23 -2.88
C ASP A 157 12.39 30.95 -2.05
N ASN A 158 11.27 30.32 -1.68
CA ASN A 158 11.24 29.13 -0.86
C ASN A 158 10.64 27.93 -1.60
N GLY A 159 11.31 26.79 -1.44
CA GLY A 159 10.85 25.49 -1.92
C GLY A 159 10.96 25.27 -3.42
N ASN A 160 10.67 24.04 -3.84
CA ASN A 160 10.58 23.65 -5.24
C ASN A 160 9.47 22.61 -5.44
N VAL A 161 8.99 22.53 -6.68
CA VAL A 161 8.06 21.48 -7.13
C VAL A 161 8.69 20.74 -8.30
N ASP A 162 8.83 19.42 -8.13
CA ASP A 162 9.26 18.50 -9.17
C ASP A 162 8.13 17.54 -9.52
N VAL A 163 7.78 17.44 -10.80
CA VAL A 163 6.81 16.45 -11.30
C VAL A 163 7.53 15.45 -12.17
N ARG A 164 7.53 14.17 -11.79
CA ARG A 164 8.24 13.11 -12.50
C ARG A 164 7.33 11.93 -12.81
N ASN A 165 7.57 11.29 -13.95
CA ASN A 165 7.22 9.89 -14.15
C ASN A 165 8.47 9.06 -13.81
N PRO A 166 8.54 8.38 -12.65
CA PRO A 166 9.74 7.66 -12.24
C PRO A 166 10.17 6.56 -13.21
N PHE A 167 9.23 6.02 -14.00
CA PHE A 167 9.49 4.84 -14.84
C PHE A 167 9.61 5.16 -16.34
N ARG A 168 9.34 6.40 -16.76
CA ARG A 168 9.43 6.90 -18.16
C ARG A 168 8.70 6.07 -19.23
N GLN A 169 7.95 5.04 -18.85
CA GLN A 169 7.16 4.16 -19.72
C GLN A 169 5.69 4.14 -19.28
N ARG A 170 4.78 3.90 -20.25
CA ARG A 170 3.35 3.66 -20.01
C ARG A 170 3.17 2.23 -19.48
N GLY A 171 2.20 1.95 -18.61
CA GLY A 171 1.99 0.59 -18.09
C GLY A 171 2.56 0.31 -16.69
N LEU A 172 3.47 1.16 -16.18
CA LEU A 172 4.23 0.88 -14.96
C LEU A 172 3.67 1.53 -13.68
N ARG A 173 2.38 1.90 -13.68
CA ARG A 173 1.71 2.52 -12.51
C ARG A 173 1.79 1.67 -11.24
N HIS A 174 1.72 0.35 -11.39
CA HIS A 174 1.84 -0.60 -10.27
C HIS A 174 3.19 -0.46 -9.53
N LYS A 175 4.27 -0.04 -10.21
CA LYS A 175 5.58 0.23 -9.61
C LYS A 175 5.60 1.53 -8.80
N LEU A 176 4.80 2.54 -9.18
CA LEU A 176 4.70 3.81 -8.45
C LEU A 176 4.14 3.61 -7.05
N ALA A 177 3.14 2.74 -6.93
CA ALA A 177 2.53 2.39 -5.66
C ALA A 177 3.55 1.73 -4.70
N ALA A 178 4.42 0.84 -5.21
CA ALA A 178 5.52 0.25 -4.44
C ALA A 178 6.60 1.29 -4.09
N TYR A 179 6.90 2.20 -5.01
CA TYR A 179 7.89 3.26 -4.83
C TYR A 179 7.49 4.27 -3.73
N LEU A 180 6.23 4.71 -3.66
CA LEU A 180 5.73 5.52 -2.53
C LEU A 180 5.84 4.78 -1.19
N GLY A 181 5.62 3.46 -1.21
CA GLY A 181 5.77 2.61 -0.03
C GLY A 181 7.17 2.64 0.58
N LYS A 182 8.22 2.92 -0.21
CA LYS A 182 9.60 3.09 0.27
C LYS A 182 9.73 4.33 1.16
N TYR A 183 9.04 5.41 0.83
CA TYR A 183 9.14 6.68 1.55
C TYR A 183 8.42 6.67 2.89
N LEU A 184 7.29 5.96 2.96
CA LEU A 184 6.65 5.65 4.24
C LEU A 184 7.60 4.96 5.21
N THR A 185 8.50 4.10 4.68
CA THR A 185 9.31 3.23 5.53
C THR A 185 10.51 3.89 6.19
N LYS A 186 10.94 5.04 5.69
CA LYS A 186 12.16 5.69 6.17
C LYS A 186 11.96 6.40 7.52
N ASP A 187 10.76 6.89 7.78
CA ASP A 187 10.44 7.61 9.02
C ASP A 187 9.65 6.74 10.03
N PHE A 188 9.71 5.41 9.88
CA PHE A 188 8.86 4.52 10.67
C PHE A 188 9.15 4.52 12.18
N ALA A 189 10.40 4.74 12.59
CA ALA A 189 10.82 4.71 13.99
C ALA A 189 10.42 5.96 14.77
N GLU A 190 10.16 7.09 14.11
CA GLU A 190 9.94 8.39 14.78
C GLU A 190 8.46 8.78 14.92
N HIS A 191 7.53 7.98 14.38
CA HIS A 191 6.12 8.34 14.42
C HIS A 191 5.49 8.15 15.81
N LYS A 192 4.97 9.24 16.38
CA LYS A 192 4.21 9.17 17.64
C LYS A 192 2.90 8.42 17.42
N MET A 193 2.41 7.80 18.49
CA MET A 193 1.10 7.15 18.51
C MET A 193 0.02 8.15 18.05
N ASN A 194 -0.87 7.73 17.15
CA ASN A 194 -1.97 8.51 16.55
C ASN A 194 -1.60 9.51 15.44
N GLU A 195 -0.34 9.62 15.04
CA GLU A 195 0.02 10.46 13.91
C GLU A 195 -0.36 9.83 12.56
N LYS A 196 -0.91 10.66 11.66
CA LYS A 196 -1.20 10.22 10.29
C LYS A 196 0.11 10.03 9.53
N ARG A 197 0.35 8.79 9.11
CA ARG A 197 1.53 8.37 8.32
C ARG A 197 1.44 8.77 6.85
N TYR A 198 0.23 9.05 6.36
CA TYR A 198 -0.03 9.50 4.99
C TYR A 198 -1.34 10.30 4.94
N TRP A 199 -1.52 11.06 3.87
CA TRP A 199 -2.75 11.75 3.54
C TRP A 199 -3.29 11.29 2.19
N THR A 200 -4.60 11.36 1.99
CA THR A 200 -5.22 10.89 0.76
C THR A 200 -6.52 11.63 0.51
N SER A 201 -6.94 11.75 -0.75
CA SER A 201 -8.25 12.31 -1.07
C SER A 201 -9.37 11.50 -0.42
N ARG A 202 -10.43 12.19 0.01
CA ARG A 202 -11.65 11.54 0.48
C ARG A 202 -12.35 10.87 -0.70
N GLY A 203 -13.05 9.76 -0.45
CA GLY A 203 -13.83 9.06 -1.47
C GLY A 203 -13.03 8.16 -2.42
N ILE A 204 -11.73 7.96 -2.21
CA ILE A 204 -10.99 6.94 -2.96
C ILE A 204 -11.51 5.55 -2.55
N VAL A 205 -12.22 4.91 -3.47
CA VAL A 205 -12.76 3.56 -3.34
C VAL A 205 -11.67 2.58 -3.69
N VAL A 206 -11.22 1.81 -2.71
CA VAL A 206 -10.30 0.69 -2.95
C VAL A 206 -11.15 -0.56 -3.16
N PRO A 207 -11.01 -1.29 -4.28
CA PRO A 207 -11.77 -2.51 -4.52
C PRO A 207 -11.57 -3.53 -3.39
N GLU A 208 -12.62 -4.26 -3.05
CA GLU A 208 -12.54 -5.27 -2.01
C GLU A 208 -11.68 -6.47 -2.44
N ARG A 209 -11.22 -7.24 -1.44
CA ARG A 209 -10.52 -8.50 -1.71
C ARG A 209 -11.58 -9.59 -1.78
N HIS A 210 -11.63 -10.33 -2.88
CA HIS A 210 -12.55 -11.47 -3.04
C HIS A 210 -11.80 -12.80 -2.91
N PRO A 211 -12.46 -13.85 -2.40
CA PRO A 211 -11.90 -15.20 -2.46
C PRO A 211 -11.80 -15.68 -3.92
N ILE A 212 -10.71 -16.38 -4.24
CA ILE A 212 -10.54 -17.07 -5.53
C ILE A 212 -10.62 -18.58 -5.30
N ASP A 213 -9.80 -19.11 -4.40
CA ASP A 213 -9.77 -20.55 -4.11
C ASP A 213 -9.19 -20.84 -2.71
N HIS A 214 -9.41 -22.05 -2.21
CA HIS A 214 -8.92 -22.58 -0.95
C HIS A 214 -8.44 -24.02 -1.13
N ILE A 215 -7.12 -24.20 -1.13
CA ILE A 215 -6.50 -25.53 -1.20
C ILE A 215 -6.37 -26.09 0.20
N LEU A 216 -6.99 -27.25 0.44
CA LEU A 216 -7.01 -27.94 1.73
C LEU A 216 -5.77 -28.83 1.98
N SER A 217 -4.75 -28.69 1.14
CA SER A 217 -3.47 -29.39 1.23
C SER A 217 -2.31 -28.40 1.14
N ASN A 218 -1.13 -28.83 1.58
CA ASN A 218 0.08 -28.01 1.50
C ASN A 218 0.70 -28.07 0.10
N ASP A 219 0.06 -27.44 -0.88
CA ASP A 219 0.52 -27.40 -2.26
C ASP A 219 0.83 -25.96 -2.71
N PRO A 220 2.06 -25.46 -2.44
CA PRO A 220 2.44 -24.11 -2.83
C PRO A 220 2.51 -23.95 -4.36
N ALA A 221 2.88 -25.00 -5.10
CA ALA A 221 2.99 -24.93 -6.56
C ALA A 221 1.62 -24.70 -7.19
N ARG A 222 0.62 -25.49 -6.79
CA ARG A 222 -0.77 -25.30 -7.21
C ARG A 222 -1.31 -23.93 -6.79
N ALA A 223 -1.02 -23.46 -5.59
CA ALA A 223 -1.45 -22.14 -5.13
C ALA A 223 -0.90 -21.00 -6.01
N ILE A 224 0.34 -21.11 -6.46
CA ILE A 224 0.98 -20.15 -7.38
C ILE A 224 0.34 -20.23 -8.77
N VAL A 225 0.13 -21.44 -9.31
CA VAL A 225 -0.52 -21.64 -10.62
C VAL A 225 -1.90 -20.99 -10.64
N ILE A 226 -2.75 -21.29 -9.65
CA ILE A 226 -4.09 -20.70 -9.52
C ILE A 226 -4.02 -19.17 -9.45
N ALA A 227 -3.01 -18.62 -8.79
CA ALA A 227 -2.85 -17.17 -8.72
C ALA A 227 -2.58 -16.53 -10.09
N PHE A 228 -1.78 -17.18 -10.95
CA PHE A 228 -1.55 -16.73 -12.33
C PHE A 228 -2.77 -16.92 -13.22
N GLU A 229 -3.39 -18.10 -13.16
CA GLU A 229 -4.60 -18.41 -13.93
C GLU A 229 -5.73 -17.44 -13.61
N ALA A 230 -5.93 -17.11 -12.32
CA ALA A 230 -6.94 -16.14 -11.90
C ALA A 230 -6.68 -14.73 -12.45
N ALA A 231 -5.43 -14.32 -12.60
CA ALA A 231 -5.09 -13.04 -13.23
C ALA A 231 -5.40 -13.06 -14.73
N GLN A 232 -5.05 -14.15 -15.43
CA GLN A 232 -5.34 -14.30 -16.87
C GLN A 232 -6.85 -14.40 -17.15
N ALA A 233 -7.60 -15.08 -16.28
CA ALA A 233 -9.05 -15.28 -16.43
C ALA A 233 -9.83 -13.95 -16.46
N VAL A 234 -9.31 -12.90 -15.81
CA VAL A 234 -9.90 -11.55 -15.85
C VAL A 234 -9.27 -10.66 -16.93
N GLY A 235 -8.54 -11.24 -17.88
CA GLY A 235 -7.94 -10.56 -19.02
C GLY A 235 -6.69 -9.73 -18.68
N ALA A 236 -6.08 -9.93 -17.51
CA ALA A 236 -4.87 -9.21 -17.15
C ALA A 236 -3.64 -9.77 -17.88
N SER A 237 -2.81 -8.88 -18.44
CA SER A 237 -1.52 -9.26 -19.02
C SER A 237 -0.54 -9.70 -17.93
N LEU A 238 0.13 -10.83 -18.15
CA LEU A 238 1.24 -11.29 -17.30
C LEU A 238 2.59 -10.65 -17.66
N ASP A 239 2.65 -9.90 -18.77
CA ASP A 239 3.87 -9.21 -19.18
C ASP A 239 4.29 -8.20 -18.12
N HIS A 240 5.56 -8.25 -17.72
CA HIS A 240 6.12 -7.38 -16.69
C HIS A 240 5.33 -7.37 -15.37
N CYS A 241 4.59 -8.44 -15.07
CA CYS A 241 3.98 -8.60 -13.76
C CYS A 241 5.05 -8.62 -12.66
N GLN A 242 4.67 -8.19 -11.46
CA GLN A 242 5.52 -8.28 -10.28
C GLN A 242 5.08 -9.48 -9.45
N VAL A 243 6.04 -10.30 -9.08
CA VAL A 243 5.85 -11.42 -8.16
C VAL A 243 6.72 -11.27 -6.94
N PHE A 244 6.20 -11.74 -5.82
CA PHE A 244 6.94 -11.96 -4.60
C PHE A 244 6.56 -13.33 -4.06
N TRP A 245 7.56 -14.17 -3.80
CA TRP A 245 7.38 -15.49 -3.22
C TRP A 245 8.32 -15.63 -2.03
N ASN A 246 7.79 -16.11 -0.91
CA ASN A 246 8.57 -16.57 0.21
C ASN A 246 7.92 -17.84 0.79
N GLN A 247 8.63 -18.96 0.66
CA GLN A 247 8.15 -20.28 1.09
C GLN A 247 8.08 -20.43 2.61
N GLU A 248 9.05 -19.85 3.33
CA GLU A 248 9.09 -19.91 4.80
C GLU A 248 7.90 -19.17 5.40
N LEU A 249 7.65 -17.95 4.92
CA LEU A 249 6.49 -17.12 5.27
C LEU A 249 5.18 -17.63 4.66
N GLY A 250 5.23 -18.62 3.77
CA GLY A 250 4.07 -19.18 3.09
C GLY A 250 3.27 -18.12 2.34
N THR A 251 3.94 -17.21 1.64
CA THR A 251 3.27 -16.05 1.01
C THR A 251 3.72 -15.90 -0.44
N PHE A 252 2.73 -15.91 -1.34
CA PHE A 252 2.87 -15.49 -2.73
C PHE A 252 2.02 -14.24 -2.98
N TRP A 253 2.56 -13.29 -3.73
CA TRP A 253 1.86 -12.11 -4.20
C TRP A 253 2.21 -11.86 -5.67
N LEU A 254 1.17 -11.63 -6.47
CA LEU A 254 1.23 -11.28 -7.87
C LEU A 254 0.54 -9.94 -8.08
N ALA A 255 1.13 -9.07 -8.89
CA ALA A 255 0.49 -7.88 -9.40
C ALA A 255 0.74 -7.68 -10.88
N THR A 256 -0.33 -7.49 -11.65
CA THR A 256 -0.26 -7.24 -13.08
C THR A 256 -0.13 -5.75 -13.38
N ARG A 257 0.30 -5.45 -14.62
CA ARG A 257 0.29 -4.11 -15.17
C ARG A 257 -1.10 -3.76 -15.71
N GLU A 258 -1.29 -2.48 -15.98
CA GLU A 258 -2.45 -2.04 -16.78
C GLU A 258 -2.31 -2.50 -18.23
N SER A 259 -3.46 -2.76 -18.87
CA SER A 259 -3.57 -3.14 -20.28
C SER A 259 -3.23 -1.99 -21.22
#